data_AF-A0A920SSG1-F1
#
_entry.id   AF-A0A920SSG1-F1
#
_cell.length_a   1.000
_cell.length_b   1.000
_cell.length_c   1.000
_cell.angle_alpha   90.00
_cell.angle_beta   90.00
_cell.angle_gamma   90.00
#
_symmetry.space_group_name_H-M   'P 1'
#
loop_
_entity.id
_entity.type
_entity.pdbx_description
1 polymer ?
#
loop_
_entity_poly.entity_id
_entity_poly.type
_entity_poly.pdbx_seq_one_letter_code
_entity_poly.pdbx_strand_id
1 'polypeptide(L)'
;MNWQLGESDPAKTRQICNGWKGDLTIAGTALRADIGRACAALGHWPGARLQVDNALWKPPGAGSIGMHQDCTYLSWLSPREMISCWIALDDTTADGGTMQLAKGSHCWKSTEELGEFHDPADHQALMRTAAAREGIDDPESCQWL
;
A
#
# COMPACT_ATOMS: atom_id res chain seq x y z
N MET A 1 -11.12 -1.22 9.46
CA MET A 1 -11.38 -2.15 10.58
C MET A 1 -10.44 -3.33 10.40
N ASN A 2 -9.61 -3.63 11.39
CA ASN A 2 -8.71 -4.79 11.29
C ASN A 2 -9.52 -6.07 11.44
N TRP A 3 -9.11 -7.12 10.74
CA TRP A 3 -9.72 -8.45 10.85
C TRP A 3 -9.59 -9.01 12.27
N GLN A 4 -10.64 -9.63 12.78
CA GLN A 4 -10.69 -10.20 14.14
C GLN A 4 -10.93 -11.71 14.11
N LEU A 5 -10.12 -12.44 14.88
CA LEU A 5 -10.21 -13.89 14.97
C LEU A 5 -11.53 -14.32 15.60
N GLY A 6 -12.28 -15.18 14.90
CA GLY A 6 -13.57 -15.71 15.36
C GLY A 6 -14.77 -14.81 15.08
N GLU A 7 -14.57 -13.56 14.68
CA GLU A 7 -15.65 -12.62 14.35
C GLU A 7 -15.68 -12.25 12.86
N SER A 8 -14.51 -12.00 12.27
CA SER A 8 -14.40 -11.61 10.87
C SER A 8 -14.39 -12.82 9.95
N ASP A 9 -14.90 -12.63 8.74
CA ASP A 9 -14.89 -13.64 7.68
C ASP A 9 -13.45 -14.11 7.39
N PRO A 10 -13.14 -15.42 7.57
CA PRO A 10 -11.79 -15.95 7.41
C PRO A 10 -11.26 -15.87 5.97
N ALA A 11 -12.13 -15.67 4.97
CA ALA A 11 -11.77 -15.52 3.56
C ALA A 11 -11.28 -14.11 3.20
N LYS A 12 -11.44 -13.13 4.09
CA LYS A 12 -11.02 -11.76 3.82
C LYS A 12 -9.53 -11.55 4.08
N THR A 13 -8.94 -10.61 3.32
CA THR A 13 -7.61 -10.08 3.59
C THR A 13 -7.53 -9.58 5.01
N ARG A 14 -6.41 -9.90 5.67
CA ARG A 14 -6.18 -9.55 7.07
C ARG A 14 -5.05 -8.54 7.17
N GLN A 15 -5.14 -7.70 8.19
CA GLN A 15 -4.30 -6.53 8.33
C GLN A 15 -4.01 -6.24 9.80
N ILE A 16 -2.74 -5.96 10.10
CA ILE A 16 -2.30 -5.37 11.36
C ILE A 16 -1.48 -4.12 11.04
N CYS A 17 -2.00 -2.97 11.46
CA CYS A 17 -1.28 -1.70 11.40
C CYS A 17 -0.51 -1.46 12.70
N ASN A 18 0.67 -0.84 12.62
CA ASN A 18 1.52 -0.56 13.79
C ASN A 18 1.99 -1.83 14.52
N GLY A 19 2.26 -2.91 13.79
CA GLY A 19 2.79 -4.15 14.34
C GLY A 19 4.09 -3.94 15.11
N TRP A 20 4.94 -3.01 14.63
CA TRP A 20 6.19 -2.62 15.31
C TRP A 20 6.02 -2.18 16.77
N LYS A 21 4.82 -1.72 17.17
CA LYS A 21 4.57 -1.29 18.56
C LYS A 21 4.32 -2.46 19.50
N GLY A 22 3.90 -3.61 18.98
CA GLY A 22 3.50 -4.78 19.76
C GLY A 22 4.46 -5.97 19.67
N ASP A 23 5.37 -6.00 18.69
CA ASP A 23 6.25 -7.14 18.43
C ASP A 23 7.67 -6.69 18.06
N LEU A 24 8.68 -7.20 18.79
CA LEU A 24 10.09 -6.82 18.60
C LEU A 24 10.70 -7.38 17.32
N THR A 25 10.19 -8.48 16.79
CA THR A 25 10.63 -9.05 15.51
C THR A 25 10.16 -8.18 14.36
N ILE A 26 8.88 -7.76 14.40
CA ILE A 26 8.33 -6.81 13.43
C ILE A 26 9.07 -5.48 13.54
N ALA A 27 9.26 -4.96 14.76
CA ALA A 27 10.00 -3.72 15.00
C ALA A 27 11.45 -3.80 14.47
N GLY A 28 12.12 -4.94 14.71
CA GLY A 28 13.48 -5.19 14.23
C GLY A 28 13.62 -5.13 12.71
N THR A 29 12.54 -5.41 11.96
CA THR A 29 12.50 -5.27 10.50
C THR A 29 12.04 -3.87 10.07
N ALA A 30 10.92 -3.37 10.62
CA ALA A 30 10.33 -2.09 10.25
C ALA A 30 11.22 -0.88 10.57
N LEU A 31 12.07 -0.99 11.61
CA LEU A 31 12.98 0.07 12.06
C LEU A 31 14.43 -0.13 11.58
N ARG A 32 14.68 -1.02 10.61
CA ARG A 32 16.05 -1.21 10.11
C ARG A 32 16.59 0.07 9.49
N ALA A 33 17.79 0.44 9.92
CA ALA A 33 18.43 1.68 9.47
C ALA A 33 18.79 1.67 7.98
N ASP A 34 19.00 0.50 7.37
CA ASP A 34 19.27 0.39 5.93
C ASP A 34 18.03 0.71 5.08
N ILE A 35 16.86 0.23 5.46
CA ILE A 35 15.58 0.58 4.83
C ILE A 35 15.34 2.09 4.94
N GLY A 36 15.51 2.66 6.14
CA GLY A 36 15.36 4.11 6.35
C GLY A 36 16.32 4.95 5.47
N ARG A 37 17.59 4.51 5.34
CA ARG A 37 18.56 5.17 4.44
C ARG A 37 18.19 5.02 2.97
N ALA A 38 17.71 3.85 2.54
CA ALA A 38 17.28 3.62 1.16
C ALA A 38 16.08 4.51 0.81
N CYS A 39 15.07 4.60 1.67
CA CYS A 39 13.93 5.50 1.48
C CYS A 39 14.37 6.97 1.42
N ALA A 40 15.24 7.41 2.34
CA ALA A 40 15.75 8.78 2.32
C ALA A 40 16.53 9.10 1.04
N ALA A 41 17.34 8.16 0.54
CA ALA A 41 18.08 8.32 -0.71
C ALA A 41 17.14 8.42 -1.92
N LEU A 42 16.14 7.54 -2.02
CA LEU A 42 15.15 7.55 -3.10
C LEU A 42 14.27 8.80 -3.09
N GLY A 43 13.90 9.29 -1.90
CA GLY A 43 13.09 10.50 -1.74
C GLY A 43 13.88 11.80 -1.82
N HIS A 44 15.21 11.73 -1.92
CA HIS A 44 16.10 12.90 -1.78
C HIS A 44 15.88 13.68 -0.48
N TRP A 45 15.63 12.97 0.62
CA TRP A 45 15.37 13.55 1.94
C TRP A 45 16.60 13.50 2.85
N PRO A 46 16.74 14.43 3.81
CA PRO A 46 17.84 14.38 4.80
C PRO A 46 17.74 13.18 5.75
N GLY A 47 16.57 12.54 5.83
CA GLY A 47 16.32 11.34 6.60
C GLY A 47 14.86 10.89 6.47
N ALA A 48 14.59 9.65 6.84
CA ALA A 48 13.24 9.08 6.86
C ALA A 48 12.88 8.59 8.26
N ARG A 49 11.57 8.60 8.58
CA ARG A 49 11.01 8.04 9.82
C ARG A 49 9.88 7.10 9.45
N LEU A 50 9.72 6.02 10.22
CA LEU A 50 8.58 5.13 10.07
C LEU A 50 7.30 5.88 10.48
N GLN A 51 6.36 6.00 9.54
CA GLN A 51 5.03 6.53 9.83
C GLN A 51 4.08 5.43 10.31
N VAL A 52 4.00 4.35 9.52
CA VAL A 52 3.18 3.17 9.79
C VAL A 52 3.83 1.95 9.15
N ASP A 53 3.77 0.79 9.81
CA ASP A 53 3.98 -0.51 9.17
C ASP A 53 2.62 -1.22 9.04
N ASN A 54 2.54 -2.11 8.07
CA ASN A 54 1.34 -2.86 7.80
C ASN A 54 1.67 -4.31 7.47
N ALA A 55 1.33 -5.23 8.38
CA ALA A 55 1.41 -6.65 8.11
C ALA A 55 0.11 -7.09 7.42
N LEU A 56 0.23 -7.53 6.18
CA LEU A 56 -0.88 -7.97 5.34
C LEU A 56 -0.72 -9.44 5.00
N TRP A 57 -1.79 -10.22 5.11
CA TRP A 57 -1.80 -11.58 4.61
C TRP A 57 -3.16 -11.91 3.99
N LYS A 58 -3.09 -12.49 2.80
CA LYS A 58 -4.25 -12.79 1.96
C LYS A 58 -4.47 -14.31 1.96
N PRO A 59 -5.59 -14.79 2.51
CA PRO A 59 -6.00 -16.17 2.29
C PRO A 59 -6.18 -16.47 0.79
N PRO A 60 -6.02 -17.73 0.34
CA PRO A 60 -6.37 -18.12 -1.01
C PRO A 60 -7.81 -17.76 -1.35
N GLY A 61 -8.03 -17.16 -2.53
CA GLY A 61 -9.34 -16.68 -2.97
C GLY A 61 -9.81 -15.37 -2.31
N ALA A 62 -8.98 -14.74 -1.46
CA ALA A 62 -9.30 -13.43 -0.91
C ALA A 62 -9.36 -12.37 -2.00
N GLY A 63 -10.32 -11.47 -1.85
CA GLY A 63 -10.54 -10.31 -2.71
C GLY A 63 -9.32 -9.41 -2.92
N SER A 64 -9.44 -8.54 -3.90
CA SER A 64 -8.43 -7.52 -4.19
C SER A 64 -8.39 -6.43 -3.12
N ILE A 65 -7.30 -5.65 -3.11
CA ILE A 65 -7.28 -4.35 -2.45
C ILE A 65 -7.49 -3.31 -3.55
N GLY A 66 -8.42 -2.38 -3.33
CA GLY A 66 -8.68 -1.30 -4.28
C GLY A 66 -7.42 -0.47 -4.52
N MET A 67 -7.12 -0.13 -5.77
CA MET A 67 -6.01 0.78 -6.10
C MET A 67 -6.27 2.15 -5.48
N HIS A 68 -5.24 2.70 -4.83
CA HIS A 68 -5.33 3.96 -4.09
C HIS A 68 -3.96 4.66 -4.08
N GLN A 69 -3.95 5.92 -3.66
CA GLN A 69 -2.74 6.63 -3.25
C GLN A 69 -2.68 6.59 -1.72
N ASP A 70 -1.58 6.09 -1.15
CA ASP A 70 -1.41 6.01 0.31
C ASP A 70 -1.55 7.38 0.98
N CYS A 71 -1.02 8.42 0.33
CA CYS A 71 -1.02 9.79 0.87
C CYS A 71 -2.42 10.41 1.00
N THR A 72 -3.44 9.87 0.32
CA THR A 72 -4.85 10.29 0.48
C THR A 72 -5.35 10.03 1.90
N TYR A 73 -4.87 8.98 2.56
CA TYR A 73 -5.22 8.68 3.96
C TYR A 73 -4.45 9.54 4.98
N LEU A 74 -3.46 10.31 4.53
CA LEU A 74 -2.55 11.08 5.37
C LEU A 74 -2.64 12.57 5.06
N SER A 75 -3.85 13.12 5.07
CA SER A 75 -4.12 14.51 4.67
C SER A 75 -3.37 15.57 5.49
N TRP A 76 -2.88 15.20 6.69
CA TRP A 76 -2.07 16.01 7.58
C TRP A 76 -0.57 16.04 7.25
N LEU A 77 -0.10 15.23 6.30
CA LEU A 77 1.30 15.24 5.86
C LEU A 77 1.53 16.41 4.90
N SER A 78 2.63 17.15 5.09
CA SER A 78 2.99 18.31 4.26
C SER A 78 4.51 18.37 4.04
N PRO A 79 5.01 18.20 2.81
CA PRO A 79 4.27 17.80 1.60
C PRO A 79 3.71 16.36 1.72
N ARG A 80 2.70 16.00 0.92
CA ARG A 80 2.06 14.66 0.92
C ARG A 80 2.92 13.60 0.23
N GLU A 81 4.15 13.47 0.68
CA GLU A 81 5.17 12.61 0.09
C GLU A 81 5.56 11.51 1.06
N MET A 82 5.53 10.27 0.59
CA MET A 82 5.94 9.11 1.36
C MET A 82 6.52 8.05 0.43
N ILE A 83 7.35 7.17 0.99
CA ILE A 83 7.87 5.98 0.31
C ILE A 83 7.42 4.77 1.11
N SER A 84 6.70 3.88 0.44
CA SER A 84 6.29 2.59 0.97
C SER A 84 7.33 1.53 0.57
N CYS A 85 7.88 0.83 1.55
CA CYS A 85 8.74 -0.34 1.32
C CYS A 85 7.88 -1.60 1.49
N TRP A 86 7.67 -2.32 0.40
CA TRP A 86 6.95 -3.59 0.41
C TRP A 86 7.94 -4.76 0.48
N ILE A 87 7.71 -5.69 1.41
CA ILE A 87 8.58 -6.84 1.64
C ILE A 87 7.72 -8.10 1.53
N ALA A 88 8.00 -8.95 0.54
CA ALA A 88 7.41 -10.28 0.46
C ALA A 88 7.87 -11.12 1.65
N LEU A 89 6.94 -11.72 2.39
CA LEU A 89 7.23 -12.69 3.44
C LEU A 89 7.05 -14.14 2.98
N ASP A 90 6.33 -14.34 1.87
CA ASP A 90 6.15 -15.60 1.16
C ASP A 90 6.45 -15.37 -0.33
N ASP A 91 6.74 -16.44 -1.06
CA ASP A 91 6.94 -16.38 -2.51
C ASP A 91 5.68 -15.78 -3.18
N THR A 92 5.90 -14.78 -4.04
CA THR A 92 4.81 -14.09 -4.73
C THR A 92 4.75 -14.49 -6.20
N THR A 93 3.53 -14.47 -6.76
CA THR A 93 3.26 -14.71 -8.18
C THR A 93 2.23 -13.69 -8.67
N ALA A 94 2.10 -13.53 -9.98
CA ALA A 94 1.16 -12.58 -10.58
C ALA A 94 -0.28 -12.89 -10.13
N ASP A 95 -0.61 -14.19 -10.09
CA ASP A 95 -1.91 -14.70 -9.67
C ASP A 95 -2.07 -14.79 -8.14
N GLY A 96 -0.97 -14.68 -7.38
CA GLY A 96 -0.95 -14.71 -5.91
C GLY A 96 -1.41 -13.41 -5.24
N GLY A 97 -1.79 -12.41 -6.04
CA GLY A 97 -2.19 -11.10 -5.53
C GLY A 97 -1.01 -10.22 -5.14
N THR A 98 0.08 -10.26 -5.91
CA THR A 98 1.21 -9.33 -5.81
C THR A 98 0.78 -7.87 -6.01
N MET A 99 1.67 -6.93 -5.67
CA MET A 99 1.44 -5.50 -5.82
C MET A 99 1.29 -5.10 -7.28
N GLN A 100 0.31 -4.23 -7.56
CA GLN A 100 0.14 -3.57 -8.85
C GLN A 100 0.36 -2.08 -8.69
N LEU A 101 1.05 -1.46 -9.64
CA LEU A 101 1.30 -0.02 -9.68
C LEU A 101 0.89 0.55 -11.03
N ALA A 102 0.29 1.74 -11.04
CA ALA A 102 0.12 2.53 -12.26
C ALA A 102 1.40 3.32 -12.52
N LYS A 103 2.07 3.06 -13.64
CA LYS A 103 3.38 3.66 -13.95
C LYS A 103 3.24 5.19 -14.10
N GLY A 104 4.15 5.93 -13.48
CA GLY A 104 4.13 7.40 -13.49
C GLY A 104 3.05 8.03 -12.59
N SER A 105 2.18 7.25 -11.95
CA SER A 105 1.05 7.79 -11.16
C SER A 105 1.45 8.56 -9.90
N HIS A 106 2.69 8.42 -9.45
CA HIS A 106 3.28 9.24 -8.38
C HIS A 106 3.40 10.74 -8.76
N CYS A 107 3.33 11.08 -10.05
CA CYS A 107 3.29 12.46 -10.54
C CYS A 107 1.87 13.02 -10.70
N TRP A 108 0.84 12.18 -10.57
CA TRP A 108 -0.56 12.63 -10.69
C TRP A 108 -0.97 13.39 -9.44
N LYS A 109 -1.94 14.29 -9.58
CA LYS A 109 -2.46 15.06 -8.45
C LYS A 109 -3.03 14.12 -7.39
N SER A 110 -2.68 14.38 -6.14
CA SER A 110 -3.27 13.68 -5.01
C SER A 110 -4.77 13.90 -4.98
N THR A 111 -5.52 12.83 -4.71
CA THR A 111 -6.96 12.89 -4.50
C THR A 111 -7.30 12.86 -3.00
N GLU A 112 -8.48 13.38 -2.65
CA GLU A 112 -9.13 13.18 -1.35
C GLU A 112 -10.17 12.05 -1.41
N GLU A 113 -10.36 11.45 -2.59
CA GLU A 113 -11.38 10.44 -2.84
C GLU A 113 -10.97 9.10 -2.22
N LEU A 114 -11.82 8.61 -1.33
CA LEU A 114 -11.66 7.31 -0.68
C LEU A 114 -12.60 6.30 -1.31
N GLY A 115 -12.06 5.16 -1.72
CA GLY A 115 -12.81 4.06 -2.32
C GLY A 115 -13.01 2.90 -1.35
N GLU A 116 -13.67 1.87 -1.84
CA GLU A 116 -13.75 0.58 -1.14
C GLU A 116 -12.38 -0.09 -1.12
N PHE A 117 -11.79 -0.18 0.07
CA PHE A 117 -10.43 -0.68 0.23
C PHE A 117 -10.33 -2.20 0.10
N HIS A 118 -11.30 -2.94 0.67
CA HIS A 118 -11.29 -4.40 0.69
C HIS A 118 -12.33 -4.97 -0.28
N ASP A 119 -11.86 -5.83 -1.18
CA ASP A 119 -12.67 -6.58 -2.15
C ASP A 119 -13.69 -5.73 -2.93
N PRO A 120 -13.27 -4.59 -3.51
CA PRO A 120 -14.16 -3.79 -4.35
C PRO A 120 -14.55 -4.57 -5.61
N ALA A 121 -15.77 -4.34 -6.10
CA ALA A 121 -16.24 -4.92 -7.37
C ALA A 121 -15.33 -4.53 -8.56
N ASP A 122 -14.75 -3.33 -8.51
CA ASP A 122 -13.77 -2.83 -9.47
C ASP A 122 -12.60 -2.16 -8.75
N HIS A 123 -11.54 -2.94 -8.53
CA HIS A 123 -10.34 -2.47 -7.83
C HIS A 123 -9.56 -1.38 -8.55
N GLN A 124 -9.81 -1.14 -9.84
CA GLN A 124 -9.08 -0.15 -10.63
C GLN A 124 -9.87 1.15 -10.83
N ALA A 125 -11.11 1.24 -10.34
CA ALA A 125 -11.99 2.38 -10.56
C ALA A 125 -11.35 3.72 -10.18
N LEU A 126 -10.79 3.82 -8.96
CA LEU A 126 -10.14 5.07 -8.52
C LEU A 126 -8.87 5.40 -9.30
N MET A 127 -8.11 4.41 -9.71
CA MET A 127 -6.91 4.62 -10.53
C MET A 127 -7.29 5.21 -11.89
N ARG A 128 -8.33 4.68 -12.54
CA ARG A 128 -8.87 5.25 -13.79
C ARG A 128 -9.42 6.66 -13.61
N THR A 129 -10.14 6.92 -12.51
CA THR A 129 -10.61 8.28 -12.18
C THR A 129 -9.44 9.24 -12.00
N ALA A 130 -8.35 8.82 -11.34
CA ALA A 130 -7.15 9.63 -11.19
C ALA A 130 -6.44 9.87 -12.54
N ALA A 131 -6.30 8.83 -13.36
CA ALA A 131 -5.71 8.93 -14.70
C ALA A 131 -6.49 9.90 -15.61
N ALA A 132 -7.82 9.81 -15.61
CA ALA A 132 -8.67 10.70 -16.40
C ALA A 132 -8.53 12.19 -16.02
N ARG A 133 -8.29 12.49 -14.73
CA ARG A 133 -8.01 13.86 -14.25
C ARG A 133 -6.69 14.43 -14.78
N GLU A 134 -5.76 13.55 -15.16
CA GLU A 134 -4.50 13.90 -15.82
C GLU A 134 -4.58 13.81 -17.36
N GLY A 135 -5.75 13.49 -17.92
CA GLY A 135 -5.95 13.32 -19.36
C GLY A 135 -5.33 12.03 -19.93
N ILE A 136 -5.25 10.98 -19.11
CA ILE A 136 -4.70 9.67 -19.48
C ILE A 136 -5.87 8.67 -19.61
N ASP A 137 -6.10 8.17 -20.83
CA ASP A 137 -7.20 7.25 -21.11
C ASP A 137 -6.86 5.77 -20.83
N ASP A 138 -5.60 5.38 -21.01
CA ASP A 138 -5.12 4.00 -20.81
C ASP A 138 -3.85 3.97 -19.93
N PRO A 139 -4.00 4.05 -18.60
CA PRO A 139 -2.87 4.03 -17.68
C PRO A 139 -2.19 2.65 -17.64
N GLU A 140 -0.89 2.61 -17.92
CA GLU A 140 -0.08 1.39 -17.83
C GLU A 140 -0.05 0.86 -16.39
N SER A 141 -0.68 -0.31 -16.18
CA SER A 141 -0.61 -1.06 -14.92
C SER A 141 0.47 -2.12 -14.99
N CYS A 142 1.41 -2.08 -14.04
CA CYS A 142 2.50 -3.05 -13.94
C CYS A 142 2.32 -3.89 -12.67
N GLN A 143 2.44 -5.21 -12.82
CA GLN A 143 2.60 -6.14 -11.69
C GLN A 143 4.09 -6.41 -11.48
N TRP A 144 4.54 -6.37 -10.24
CA TRP A 144 5.92 -6.70 -9.89
C TRP A 144 6.00 -8.14 -9.38
N LEU A 145 6.87 -8.94 -10.00
CA LEU A 145 7.22 -10.31 -9.65
C LEU A 145 8.65 -10.36 -9.11
#